data_AF-A0A2R6B904-F1
#
_entry.id   AF-A0A2R6B904-F1
#
_cell.length_a   1.000
_cell.length_b   1.000
_cell.length_c   1.000
_cell.angle_alpha   90.00
_cell.angle_beta   90.00
_cell.angle_gamma   90.00
#
_symmetry.space_group_name_H-M   'P 1'
#
loop_
_entity.id
_entity.type
_entity.pdbx_description
1 polymer ?
#
loop_
_entity_poly.entity_id
_entity_poly.type
_entity_poly.pdbx_seq_one_letter_code
_entity_poly.pdbx_strand_id
1 'polypeptide(L)'
;MTVTVFVGGFFGDEGKGKIIAYYSLVEKPRIAARGGVGPNAGHTVVFNGQAHRLRLVPSAFVNKDTRLVIGPGVLVDEAVLTKEVGELGVDGRIHVDNNCGLIEQRHIEKDRGSSHLKQEIGTTGSGSGPAMEERVSRTLRLCSSSENLKPYLADTVAMIHEELQRGGLVVAEGTQGTFLSLYHGTYPYVTSKDVTASSICADIGVGPKHVGEVIVVFKSYVTRVGNGPLRGELDPAELERRGWVERGTVTGRLRRAAPFDFELAKRAVKLNGATACAITKIDAVYPDAKGVREYSKLPADAKKFIEEVEVEVGVPVKYVGTGEEVFDTVTLEC
;
A
#
# COMPACT_ATOMS: atom_id res chain seq x y z
N MET A 1 -21.95 -8.96 -2.98
CA MET A 1 -21.05 -9.14 -1.82
C MET A 1 -19.67 -8.69 -2.24
N THR A 2 -18.99 -7.94 -1.37
CA THR A 2 -18.08 -6.90 -1.82
C THR A 2 -16.69 -6.98 -1.23
N VAL A 3 -15.70 -6.79 -2.09
CA VAL A 3 -14.31 -6.53 -1.74
C VAL A 3 -14.15 -5.04 -1.45
N THR A 4 -13.45 -4.72 -0.36
CA THR A 4 -12.97 -3.36 -0.07
C THR A 4 -11.54 -3.23 -0.53
N VAL A 5 -11.26 -2.30 -1.43
CA VAL A 5 -9.93 -2.12 -2.05
C VAL A 5 -9.25 -0.88 -1.50
N PHE A 6 -8.05 -1.03 -0.96
CA PHE A 6 -7.22 0.09 -0.50
C PHE A 6 -6.08 0.36 -1.47
N VAL A 7 -5.96 1.61 -1.92
CA VAL A 7 -4.91 2.07 -2.84
C VAL A 7 -4.34 3.42 -2.41
N GLY A 8 -3.13 3.75 -2.88
CA GLY A 8 -2.46 5.00 -2.49
C GLY A 8 -2.84 6.14 -3.42
N GLY A 9 -3.08 7.32 -2.86
CA GLY A 9 -3.52 8.48 -3.62
C GLY A 9 -2.40 9.30 -4.27
N PHE A 10 -1.15 9.14 -3.84
CA PHE A 10 -0.02 9.95 -4.30
C PHE A 10 1.12 9.10 -4.88
N PHE A 11 2.36 9.28 -4.40
CA PHE A 11 3.56 8.59 -4.87
C PHE A 11 3.99 7.46 -3.92
N GLY A 12 3.04 6.83 -3.23
CA GLY A 12 3.32 5.83 -2.21
C GLY A 12 3.57 6.46 -0.84
N ASP A 13 3.69 5.59 0.18
CA ASP A 13 3.90 6.00 1.58
C ASP A 13 2.76 6.84 2.21
N GLU A 14 1.54 6.64 1.75
CA GLU A 14 0.39 7.34 2.30
C GLU A 14 -0.12 6.73 3.62
N GLY A 15 0.60 5.77 4.21
CA GLY A 15 0.17 5.09 5.43
C GLY A 15 -0.93 4.04 5.22
N LYS A 16 -1.07 3.49 4.00
CA LYS A 16 -2.02 2.40 3.68
C LYS A 16 -2.00 1.26 4.69
N GLY A 17 -0.81 0.75 5.00
CA GLY A 17 -0.68 -0.39 5.91
C GLY A 17 -1.26 -0.14 7.29
N LYS A 18 -1.11 1.07 7.83
CA LYS A 18 -1.74 1.47 9.09
C LYS A 18 -3.26 1.42 9.00
N ILE A 19 -3.83 2.04 7.97
CA ILE A 19 -5.29 2.09 7.80
C ILE A 19 -5.87 0.68 7.57
N ILE A 20 -5.20 -0.17 6.79
CA ILE A 20 -5.62 -1.56 6.56
C ILE A 20 -5.51 -2.39 7.85
N ALA A 21 -4.45 -2.19 8.64
CA ALA A 21 -4.31 -2.84 9.95
C ALA A 21 -5.47 -2.42 10.88
N TYR A 22 -5.78 -1.12 10.99
CA TYR A 22 -6.92 -0.62 11.76
C TYR A 22 -8.25 -1.20 11.27
N TYR A 23 -8.50 -1.11 9.97
CA TYR A 23 -9.67 -1.69 9.31
C TYR A 23 -9.81 -3.18 9.64
N SER A 24 -8.71 -3.93 9.62
CA SER A 24 -8.76 -5.37 9.90
C SER A 24 -9.20 -5.69 11.33
N LEU A 25 -8.90 -4.82 12.30
CA LEU A 25 -9.29 -5.00 13.70
C LEU A 25 -10.74 -4.59 13.95
N VAL A 26 -11.24 -3.59 13.22
CA VAL A 26 -12.61 -3.06 13.36
C VAL A 26 -13.61 -3.88 12.55
N GLU A 27 -13.36 -4.03 11.25
CA GLU A 27 -14.28 -4.66 10.28
C GLU A 27 -14.10 -6.18 10.18
N LYS A 28 -13.01 -6.71 10.74
CA LYS A 28 -12.73 -8.16 10.85
C LYS A 28 -12.92 -8.94 9.53
N PRO A 29 -12.26 -8.51 8.43
CA PRO A 29 -12.30 -9.26 7.18
C PRO A 29 -11.74 -10.67 7.37
N ARG A 30 -12.34 -11.64 6.69
CA ARG A 30 -11.90 -13.05 6.74
C ARG A 30 -10.65 -13.28 5.91
N ILE A 31 -10.50 -12.52 4.83
CA ILE A 31 -9.32 -12.54 3.96
C ILE A 31 -8.77 -11.13 3.76
N ALA A 32 -7.45 -10.99 3.86
CA ALA A 32 -6.72 -9.83 3.38
C ALA A 32 -5.77 -10.26 2.25
N ALA A 33 -6.03 -9.76 1.04
CA ALA A 33 -5.32 -10.12 -0.17
C ALA A 33 -4.40 -8.99 -0.63
N ARG A 34 -3.10 -9.24 -0.71
CA ARG A 34 -2.14 -8.30 -1.27
C ARG A 34 -2.14 -8.39 -2.79
N GLY A 35 -2.31 -7.23 -3.42
CA GLY A 35 -2.05 -7.01 -4.84
C GLY A 35 -0.83 -6.11 -5.06
N GLY A 36 -0.70 -5.59 -6.28
CA GLY A 36 0.36 -4.68 -6.67
C GLY A 36 1.60 -5.42 -7.17
N VAL A 37 2.78 -4.82 -6.96
CA VAL A 37 4.01 -5.27 -7.62
C VAL A 37 4.71 -6.40 -6.86
N GLY A 38 5.06 -6.17 -5.59
CA GLY A 38 5.89 -7.12 -4.82
C GLY A 38 6.63 -6.44 -3.65
N PRO A 39 7.88 -6.85 -3.35
CA PRO A 39 8.61 -6.40 -2.17
C PRO A 39 9.25 -5.00 -2.34
N ASN A 40 9.04 -4.33 -3.46
CA ASN A 40 9.48 -2.96 -3.67
C ASN A 40 8.65 -1.92 -2.92
N ALA A 41 7.46 -2.28 -2.43
CA ALA A 41 6.71 -1.47 -1.48
C ALA A 41 6.97 -1.93 -0.05
N GLY A 42 7.05 -0.97 0.87
CA GLY A 42 7.13 -1.23 2.31
C GLY A 42 5.97 -0.55 3.02
N HIS A 43 5.27 -1.29 3.88
CA HIS A 43 4.26 -0.76 4.79
C HIS A 43 4.79 -0.85 6.22
N THR A 44 4.68 0.24 6.95
CA THR A 44 5.01 0.27 8.38
C THR A 44 3.71 0.22 9.17
N VAL A 45 3.62 -0.71 10.11
CA VAL A 45 2.49 -0.86 11.03
C VAL A 45 3.06 -0.81 12.45
N VAL A 46 2.61 0.14 13.27
CA VAL A 46 2.96 0.19 14.70
C VAL A 46 1.78 -0.36 15.48
N PHE A 47 1.97 -1.50 16.15
CA PHE A 47 0.92 -2.18 16.89
C PHE A 47 1.45 -2.64 18.26
N ASN A 48 0.73 -2.29 19.33
CA ASN A 48 1.14 -2.57 20.71
C ASN A 48 2.56 -2.05 21.04
N GLY A 49 2.91 -0.85 20.56
CA GLY A 49 4.23 -0.26 20.79
C GLY A 49 5.36 -0.84 19.91
N GLN A 50 5.07 -1.79 19.02
CA GLN A 50 6.06 -2.42 18.16
C GLN A 50 5.89 -2.01 16.70
N ALA A 51 6.97 -1.52 16.09
CA ALA A 51 6.99 -1.14 14.69
C ALA A 51 7.38 -2.33 13.79
N HIS A 52 6.45 -2.77 12.94
CA HIS A 52 6.64 -3.83 11.96
C HIS A 52 6.79 -3.24 10.56
N ARG A 53 7.81 -3.68 9.82
CA ARG A 53 8.09 -3.22 8.45
C ARG A 53 7.83 -4.38 7.48
N LEU A 54 6.73 -4.30 6.74
CA LEU A 54 6.22 -5.35 5.88
C LEU A 54 6.49 -5.03 4.42
N ARG A 55 6.85 -6.03 3.62
CA ARG A 55 7.08 -5.93 2.18
C ARG A 55 6.29 -6.96 1.39
N LEU A 56 5.85 -8.07 1.98
CA LEU A 56 5.04 -9.07 1.30
C LEU A 56 3.84 -9.52 2.13
N VAL A 57 4.00 -9.69 3.45
CA VAL A 57 2.87 -10.05 4.31
C VAL A 57 1.85 -8.89 4.34
N PRO A 58 0.55 -9.15 4.11
CA PRO A 58 -0.50 -8.13 4.22
C PRO A 58 -0.54 -7.48 5.62
N SER A 59 -0.81 -6.19 5.67
CA SER A 59 -0.83 -5.35 6.88
C SER A 59 -1.92 -5.75 7.88
N ALA A 60 -2.92 -6.52 7.44
CA ALA A 60 -3.95 -7.11 8.29
C ALA A 60 -3.45 -8.24 9.21
N PHE A 61 -2.13 -8.53 9.23
CA PHE A 61 -1.54 -9.54 10.13
C PHE A 61 -1.87 -9.28 11.61
N VAL A 62 -2.18 -8.06 12.01
CA VAL A 62 -2.57 -7.72 13.39
C VAL A 62 -3.86 -8.43 13.84
N ASN A 63 -4.77 -8.75 12.89
CA ASN A 63 -5.94 -9.58 13.18
C ASN A 63 -5.57 -11.06 13.00
N LYS A 64 -5.67 -11.84 14.09
CA LYS A 64 -5.32 -13.27 14.13
C LYS A 64 -6.33 -14.15 13.37
N ASP A 65 -7.57 -13.69 13.23
CA ASP A 65 -8.65 -14.43 12.56
C ASP A 65 -8.67 -14.20 11.03
N THR A 66 -7.90 -13.23 10.54
CA THR A 66 -7.79 -12.92 9.11
C THR A 66 -6.76 -13.83 8.45
N ARG A 67 -7.18 -14.53 7.39
CA ARG A 67 -6.29 -15.25 6.48
C ARG A 67 -5.58 -14.24 5.57
N LEU A 68 -4.29 -14.41 5.42
CA LEU A 68 -3.44 -13.51 4.65
C LEU A 68 -3.13 -14.15 3.30
N VAL A 69 -3.34 -13.40 2.22
CA VAL A 69 -3.25 -13.92 0.86
C VAL A 69 -2.34 -13.03 0.01
N ILE A 70 -1.49 -13.63 -0.82
CA ILE A 70 -0.72 -12.93 -1.86
C ILE A 70 -1.25 -13.39 -3.22
N GLY A 71 -1.84 -12.46 -3.98
CA GLY A 71 -2.51 -12.78 -5.24
C GLY A 71 -1.54 -13.08 -6.40
N PRO A 72 -2.01 -13.78 -7.45
CA PRO A 72 -1.18 -14.20 -8.59
C PRO A 72 -0.48 -13.05 -9.31
N GLY A 73 -1.02 -11.83 -9.27
CA GLY A 73 -0.41 -10.65 -9.89
C GLY A 73 0.88 -10.17 -9.22
N VAL A 74 1.21 -10.66 -8.02
CA VAL A 74 2.32 -10.19 -7.21
C VAL A 74 3.62 -10.95 -7.51
N LEU A 75 4.75 -10.25 -7.39
CA LEU A 75 6.11 -10.82 -7.39
C LEU A 75 6.57 -11.09 -5.96
N VAL A 76 7.17 -12.25 -5.73
CA VAL A 76 7.57 -12.74 -4.41
C VAL A 76 9.08 -12.96 -4.38
N ASP A 77 9.73 -12.40 -3.37
CA ASP A 77 11.09 -12.75 -2.97
C ASP A 77 10.99 -13.72 -1.79
N GLU A 78 11.49 -14.95 -1.96
CA GLU A 78 11.32 -16.02 -0.96
C GLU A 78 12.02 -15.71 0.36
N ALA A 79 13.17 -15.04 0.33
CA ALA A 79 13.93 -14.69 1.53
C ALA A 79 13.21 -13.59 2.31
N VAL A 80 12.61 -12.61 1.62
CA VAL A 80 11.78 -11.58 2.24
C VAL A 80 10.53 -12.19 2.87
N LEU A 81 9.82 -13.05 2.14
CA LEU A 81 8.58 -13.63 2.65
C LEU A 81 8.83 -14.53 3.86
N THR A 82 9.74 -15.49 3.76
CA THR A 82 10.02 -16.43 4.85
C THR A 82 10.48 -15.73 6.12
N LYS A 83 11.31 -14.67 5.98
CA LYS A 83 11.69 -13.82 7.10
C LYS A 83 10.48 -13.15 7.76
N GLU A 84 9.61 -12.50 6.97
CA GLU A 84 8.42 -11.83 7.50
C GLU A 84 7.45 -12.82 8.16
N VAL A 85 7.29 -14.02 7.59
CA VAL A 85 6.43 -15.07 8.17
C VAL A 85 6.92 -15.47 9.56
N GLY A 86 8.22 -15.72 9.70
CA GLY A 86 8.85 -16.07 10.98
C GLY A 86 8.77 -14.95 12.02
N GLU A 87 9.08 -13.71 11.62
CA GLU A 87 9.06 -12.55 12.54
C GLU A 87 7.66 -12.21 13.03
N LEU A 88 6.64 -12.42 12.21
CA LEU A 88 5.25 -12.05 12.52
C LEU A 88 4.42 -13.20 13.09
N GLY A 89 4.95 -14.43 13.08
CA GLY A 89 4.22 -15.61 13.55
C GLY A 89 2.92 -15.85 12.77
N VAL A 90 2.96 -15.67 11.45
CA VAL A 90 1.78 -15.85 10.56
C VAL A 90 1.78 -17.18 9.83
N ASP A 91 2.63 -18.09 10.27
CA ASP A 91 2.66 -19.47 9.80
C ASP A 91 1.28 -20.13 9.94
N GLY A 92 0.88 -20.93 8.96
CA GLY A 92 -0.44 -21.57 8.90
C GLY A 92 -1.62 -20.69 8.48
N ARG A 93 -1.46 -19.37 8.31
CA ARG A 93 -2.54 -18.49 7.81
C ARG A 93 -2.16 -17.54 6.67
N ILE A 94 -0.90 -17.57 6.25
CA ILE A 94 -0.40 -16.91 5.04
C ILE A 94 -0.48 -17.90 3.86
N HIS A 95 -0.96 -17.41 2.73
CA HIS A 95 -1.15 -18.19 1.51
C HIS A 95 -0.63 -17.41 0.30
N VAL A 96 0.17 -18.08 -0.54
CA VAL A 96 0.81 -17.51 -1.73
C VAL A 96 0.24 -18.20 -2.95
N ASP A 97 -0.18 -17.44 -3.95
CA ASP A 97 -0.67 -18.06 -5.18
C ASP A 97 0.43 -18.82 -5.91
N ASN A 98 0.07 -19.99 -6.44
CA ASN A 98 0.95 -20.80 -7.29
C ASN A 98 1.54 -19.99 -8.46
N ASN A 99 0.79 -19.01 -8.98
CA ASN A 99 1.15 -18.20 -10.13
C ASN A 99 1.84 -16.87 -9.79
N CYS A 100 2.15 -16.61 -8.52
CA CYS A 100 3.02 -15.49 -8.15
C CYS A 100 4.38 -15.64 -8.86
N GLY A 101 4.91 -14.54 -9.39
CA GLY A 101 6.22 -14.55 -10.05
C GLY A 101 7.36 -14.55 -9.02
N LEU A 102 8.42 -15.33 -9.25
CA LEU A 102 9.53 -15.46 -8.32
C LEU A 102 10.65 -14.45 -8.63
N ILE A 103 11.00 -13.62 -7.65
CA ILE A 103 12.17 -12.74 -7.71
C ILE A 103 13.40 -13.53 -7.29
N GLU A 104 14.22 -13.86 -8.28
CA GLU A 104 15.55 -14.44 -8.08
C GLU A 104 16.65 -13.36 -7.90
N GLN A 105 17.79 -13.79 -7.34
CA GLN A 105 18.96 -12.96 -7.07
C GLN A 105 19.47 -12.18 -8.31
N ARG A 106 19.44 -12.81 -9.49
CA ARG A 106 19.80 -12.16 -10.76
C ARG A 106 18.96 -10.92 -11.08
N HIS A 107 17.68 -10.90 -10.68
CA HIS A 107 16.83 -9.73 -10.86
C HIS A 107 17.26 -8.59 -9.94
N ILE A 108 17.59 -8.91 -8.69
CA ILE A 108 18.06 -7.95 -7.69
C ILE A 108 19.39 -7.32 -8.15
N GLU A 109 20.30 -8.14 -8.67
CA GLU A 109 21.58 -7.70 -9.21
C GLU A 109 21.40 -6.83 -10.45
N LYS A 110 20.54 -7.21 -11.40
CA LYS A 110 20.22 -6.40 -12.59
C LYS A 110 19.62 -5.04 -12.20
N ASP A 111 18.71 -5.01 -11.22
CA ASP A 111 18.08 -3.78 -10.73
C ASP A 111 19.11 -2.85 -10.06
N ARG A 112 20.01 -3.41 -9.23
CA ARG A 112 21.04 -2.64 -8.52
C ARG A 112 22.24 -2.24 -9.38
N GLY A 113 22.53 -3.01 -10.42
CA GLY A 113 23.66 -2.81 -11.33
C GLY A 113 23.37 -1.88 -12.51
N SER A 114 22.09 -1.70 -12.87
CA SER A 114 21.69 -0.80 -13.95
C SER A 114 21.81 0.66 -13.55
N SER A 115 22.62 1.44 -14.29
CA SER A 115 22.73 2.89 -14.10
C SER A 115 21.40 3.58 -14.35
N HIS A 116 20.67 3.21 -15.39
CA HIS A 116 19.35 3.75 -15.69
C HIS A 116 18.34 3.48 -14.55
N LEU A 117 18.22 2.23 -14.08
CA LEU A 117 17.26 1.91 -13.02
C LEU A 117 17.65 2.54 -11.67
N LYS A 118 18.92 2.44 -11.27
CA LYS A 118 19.36 2.90 -9.95
C LYS A 118 19.60 4.40 -9.87
N GLN A 119 20.21 5.01 -10.89
CA GLN A 119 20.61 6.42 -10.85
C GLN A 119 19.57 7.34 -11.46
N GLU A 120 18.98 6.97 -12.61
CA GLU A 120 18.02 7.83 -13.32
C GLU A 120 16.60 7.67 -12.75
N ILE A 121 16.09 6.44 -12.63
CA ILE A 121 14.76 6.20 -12.05
C ILE A 121 14.81 6.27 -10.52
N GLY A 122 15.83 5.63 -9.93
CA GLY A 122 15.93 5.47 -8.48
C GLY A 122 15.05 4.34 -7.96
N THR A 123 15.10 3.16 -8.58
CA THR A 123 14.38 1.96 -8.13
C THR A 123 14.75 1.56 -6.70
N THR A 124 14.00 0.61 -6.12
CA THR A 124 14.28 0.13 -4.76
C THR A 124 15.40 -0.90 -4.70
N GLY A 125 15.89 -1.40 -5.84
CA GLY A 125 16.87 -2.48 -5.88
C GLY A 125 16.30 -3.80 -5.36
N SER A 126 14.98 -4.01 -5.51
CA SER A 126 14.28 -5.22 -5.09
C SER A 126 14.11 -6.24 -6.22
N GLY A 127 14.58 -5.95 -7.43
CA GLY A 127 14.45 -6.85 -8.57
C GLY A 127 13.08 -6.83 -9.25
N SER A 128 12.12 -6.02 -8.77
CA SER A 128 10.75 -6.01 -9.29
C SER A 128 10.63 -5.53 -10.74
N GLY A 129 11.51 -4.62 -11.19
CA GLY A 129 11.56 -4.19 -12.59
C GLY A 129 12.00 -5.34 -13.51
N PRO A 130 13.22 -5.86 -13.34
CA PRO A 130 13.72 -7.00 -14.09
C PRO A 130 12.83 -8.24 -14.05
N ALA A 131 12.26 -8.60 -12.90
CA ALA A 131 11.35 -9.74 -12.80
C ALA A 131 10.05 -9.51 -13.60
N MET A 132 9.53 -8.27 -13.62
CA MET A 132 8.35 -7.95 -14.44
C MET A 132 8.66 -7.99 -15.94
N GLU A 133 9.85 -7.58 -16.36
CA GLU A 133 10.34 -7.71 -17.74
C GLU A 133 10.35 -9.18 -18.19
N GLU A 134 10.86 -10.08 -17.35
CA GLU A 134 10.80 -11.53 -17.61
C GLU A 134 9.37 -12.09 -17.58
N ARG A 135 8.50 -11.55 -16.71
CA ARG A 135 7.08 -11.96 -16.66
C ARG A 135 6.38 -11.64 -17.97
N VAL A 136 6.60 -10.43 -18.50
CA VAL A 136 6.09 -9.98 -19.80
C VAL A 136 6.66 -10.84 -20.93
N SER A 137 7.95 -11.19 -20.83
CA SER A 137 8.63 -12.07 -21.80
C SER A 137 8.23 -13.54 -21.67
N ARG A 138 7.42 -13.92 -20.66
CA ARG A 138 6.96 -15.28 -20.37
C ARG A 138 8.10 -16.25 -20.04
N THR A 139 9.18 -15.75 -19.44
CA THR A 139 10.36 -16.54 -19.04
C THR A 139 10.55 -16.57 -17.53
N LEU A 140 9.80 -15.77 -16.77
CA LEU A 140 9.90 -15.72 -15.31
C LEU A 140 9.45 -17.05 -14.68
N ARG A 141 10.21 -17.53 -13.69
CA ARG A 141 9.80 -18.65 -12.84
C ARG A 141 8.65 -18.25 -11.92
N LEU A 142 7.78 -19.20 -11.62
CA LEU A 142 6.65 -19.01 -10.70
C LEU A 142 6.95 -19.61 -9.32
N CYS A 143 6.21 -19.17 -8.31
CA CYS A 143 6.34 -19.64 -6.93
C CYS A 143 6.03 -21.13 -6.78
N SER A 144 5.18 -21.69 -7.64
CA SER A 144 4.95 -23.14 -7.75
C SER A 144 6.20 -23.97 -8.01
N SER A 145 7.29 -23.35 -8.48
CA SER A 145 8.58 -24.00 -8.71
C SER A 145 9.59 -23.86 -7.55
N SER A 146 9.22 -23.20 -6.45
CA SER A 146 10.09 -23.05 -5.26
C SER A 146 9.72 -24.06 -4.17
N GLU A 147 10.67 -24.91 -3.79
CA GLU A 147 10.49 -25.84 -2.66
C GLU A 147 10.36 -25.11 -1.32
N ASN A 148 11.02 -23.95 -1.17
CA ASN A 148 10.96 -23.15 0.05
C ASN A 148 9.56 -22.55 0.30
N LEU A 149 8.82 -22.30 -0.78
CA LEU A 149 7.48 -21.70 -0.69
C LEU A 149 6.37 -22.73 -0.59
N LYS A 150 6.66 -24.02 -0.81
CA LYS A 150 5.69 -25.12 -0.81
C LYS A 150 4.73 -25.13 0.39
N PRO A 151 5.16 -24.84 1.64
CA PRO A 151 4.24 -24.79 2.79
C PRO A 151 3.16 -23.71 2.69
N TYR A 152 3.39 -22.65 1.90
CA TYR A 152 2.50 -21.50 1.79
C TYR A 152 1.67 -21.49 0.50
N LEU A 153 1.96 -22.36 -0.47
CA LEU A 153 1.30 -22.35 -1.77
C LEU A 153 -0.19 -22.74 -1.67
N ALA A 154 -1.04 -21.98 -2.34
CA ALA A 154 -2.48 -22.25 -2.41
C ALA A 154 -3.09 -21.72 -3.71
N ASP A 155 -4.30 -22.19 -4.06
CA ASP A 155 -5.17 -21.51 -5.03
C ASP A 155 -5.85 -20.34 -4.31
N THR A 156 -5.23 -19.17 -4.39
CA THR A 156 -5.70 -18.01 -3.63
C THR A 156 -6.94 -17.39 -4.24
N VAL A 157 -7.12 -17.53 -5.56
CA VAL A 157 -8.32 -17.07 -6.26
C VAL A 157 -9.52 -17.89 -5.80
N ALA A 158 -9.41 -19.23 -5.76
CA ALA A 158 -10.47 -20.08 -5.23
C ALA A 158 -10.83 -19.69 -3.79
N MET A 159 -9.83 -19.51 -2.93
CA MET A 159 -10.05 -19.09 -1.53
C MET A 159 -10.82 -17.76 -1.42
N ILE A 160 -10.47 -16.76 -2.22
CA ILE A 160 -11.16 -15.45 -2.22
C ILE A 160 -12.61 -15.62 -2.68
N HIS A 161 -12.84 -16.35 -3.78
CA HIS A 161 -14.18 -16.52 -4.32
C HIS A 161 -15.09 -17.40 -3.44
N GLU A 162 -14.55 -18.42 -2.80
CA GLU A 162 -15.26 -19.22 -1.80
C GLU A 162 -15.72 -18.36 -0.62
N GLU A 163 -14.87 -17.45 -0.13
CA GLU A 163 -15.23 -16.55 0.96
C GLU A 163 -16.30 -15.54 0.52
N LEU A 164 -16.16 -14.98 -0.69
CA LEU A 164 -17.16 -14.09 -1.27
C LEU A 164 -18.52 -14.78 -1.45
N GLN A 165 -18.55 -16.06 -1.83
CA GLN A 165 -19.78 -16.86 -1.94
C GLN A 165 -20.44 -17.11 -0.58
N ARG A 166 -19.65 -17.27 0.49
CA ARG A 166 -20.14 -17.38 1.87
C ARG A 166 -20.61 -16.05 2.46
N GLY A 167 -20.40 -14.95 1.74
CA GLY A 167 -20.69 -13.60 2.20
C GLY A 167 -19.72 -13.04 3.22
N GLY A 168 -18.51 -13.58 3.25
CA GLY A 168 -17.41 -13.01 4.00
C GLY A 168 -16.90 -11.72 3.40
N LEU A 169 -16.26 -10.92 4.26
CA LEU A 169 -15.60 -9.69 3.90
C LEU A 169 -14.16 -9.96 3.48
N VAL A 170 -13.78 -9.44 2.31
CA VAL A 170 -12.42 -9.52 1.78
C VAL A 170 -11.87 -8.10 1.64
N VAL A 171 -10.66 -7.85 2.14
CA VAL A 171 -9.94 -6.60 1.94
C VAL A 171 -8.79 -6.81 0.96
N ALA A 172 -8.64 -5.92 -0.02
CA ALA A 172 -7.54 -5.92 -0.97
C ALA A 172 -6.55 -4.80 -0.64
N GLU A 173 -5.28 -5.18 -0.46
CA GLU A 173 -4.18 -4.29 -0.13
C GLU A 173 -3.34 -3.98 -1.38
N GLY A 174 -3.48 -2.77 -1.89
CA GLY A 174 -2.69 -2.26 -3.01
C GLY A 174 -1.31 -1.77 -2.59
N THR A 175 -0.31 -1.97 -3.47
CA THR A 175 1.01 -1.39 -3.29
C THR A 175 1.24 -0.17 -4.17
N GLN A 176 2.19 0.66 -3.72
CA GLN A 176 2.50 2.00 -4.22
C GLN A 176 1.30 2.97 -4.19
N GLY A 177 1.49 4.17 -4.74
CA GLY A 177 0.45 5.17 -4.90
C GLY A 177 0.18 5.43 -6.39
N THR A 178 -0.98 6.00 -6.67
CA THR A 178 -1.54 6.19 -8.01
C THR A 178 -0.54 6.79 -9.00
N PHE A 179 0.28 7.77 -8.59
CA PHE A 179 1.23 8.43 -9.48
C PHE A 179 2.58 7.73 -9.64
N LEU A 180 2.71 6.53 -9.05
CA LEU A 180 3.72 5.54 -9.42
C LEU A 180 3.20 4.48 -10.39
N SER A 181 1.95 4.58 -10.85
CA SER A 181 1.41 3.71 -11.90
C SER A 181 2.26 3.79 -13.17
N LEU A 182 2.53 2.62 -13.78
CA LEU A 182 3.19 2.54 -15.08
C LEU A 182 2.46 3.33 -16.18
N TYR A 183 1.13 3.43 -16.10
CA TYR A 183 0.31 4.06 -17.13
C TYR A 183 -0.12 5.48 -16.77
N HIS A 184 -0.40 5.72 -15.49
CA HIS A 184 -1.05 6.94 -15.03
C HIS A 184 -0.15 7.82 -14.15
N GLY A 185 1.07 7.36 -13.88
CA GLY A 185 2.07 8.07 -13.10
C GLY A 185 2.98 8.98 -13.93
N THR A 186 4.04 9.46 -13.29
CA THR A 186 5.03 10.36 -13.92
C THR A 186 6.11 9.57 -14.67
N TYR A 187 5.71 8.81 -15.70
CA TYR A 187 6.64 8.01 -16.50
C TYR A 187 7.82 8.89 -17.01
N PRO A 188 9.08 8.41 -16.98
CA PRO A 188 9.51 7.05 -16.63
C PRO A 188 9.70 6.78 -15.12
N TYR A 189 9.50 7.78 -14.26
CA TYR A 189 9.74 7.69 -12.82
C TYR A 189 8.58 7.04 -12.06
N VAL A 190 8.28 5.80 -12.42
CA VAL A 190 7.13 5.01 -11.96
C VAL A 190 7.57 3.59 -11.58
N THR A 191 6.65 2.78 -11.07
CA THR A 191 6.91 1.36 -10.85
C THR A 191 6.69 0.54 -12.12
N SER A 192 7.03 -0.74 -12.10
CA SER A 192 6.95 -1.63 -13.27
C SER A 192 5.54 -2.13 -13.61
N LYS A 193 4.50 -1.56 -13.00
CA LYS A 193 3.11 -2.01 -13.12
C LYS A 193 2.12 -0.88 -12.86
N ASP A 194 0.90 -1.02 -13.34
CA ASP A 194 -0.21 -0.22 -12.82
C ASP A 194 -0.56 -0.62 -11.38
N VAL A 195 -1.04 0.36 -10.62
CA VAL A 195 -1.28 0.26 -9.17
C VAL A 195 -2.64 0.84 -8.78
N THR A 196 -3.51 1.10 -9.78
CA THR A 196 -4.89 1.51 -9.53
C THR A 196 -5.71 0.36 -8.94
N ALA A 197 -6.86 0.69 -8.35
CA ALA A 197 -7.78 -0.28 -7.77
C ALA A 197 -8.17 -1.40 -8.76
N SER A 198 -8.35 -1.06 -10.03
CA SER A 198 -8.64 -2.03 -11.11
C SER A 198 -7.52 -3.06 -11.26
N SER A 199 -6.26 -2.62 -11.24
CA SER A 199 -5.11 -3.52 -11.31
C SER A 199 -4.95 -4.34 -10.02
N ILE A 200 -5.20 -3.75 -8.85
CA ILE A 200 -5.21 -4.51 -7.58
C ILE A 200 -6.27 -5.61 -7.60
N CYS A 201 -7.46 -5.37 -8.18
CA CYS A 201 -8.48 -6.40 -8.34
C CYS A 201 -8.02 -7.53 -9.28
N ALA A 202 -7.42 -7.16 -10.42
CA ALA A 202 -6.85 -8.14 -11.35
C ALA A 202 -5.76 -8.99 -10.68
N ASP A 203 -4.97 -8.40 -9.79
CA ASP A 203 -3.86 -9.06 -9.11
C ASP A 203 -4.28 -10.16 -8.15
N ILE A 204 -5.48 -10.03 -7.59
CA ILE A 204 -6.06 -10.98 -6.64
C ILE A 204 -7.15 -11.86 -7.29
N GLY A 205 -7.34 -11.75 -8.61
CA GLY A 205 -8.33 -12.56 -9.34
C GLY A 205 -9.79 -12.18 -9.08
N VAL A 206 -10.06 -10.91 -8.75
CA VAL A 206 -11.40 -10.40 -8.46
C VAL A 206 -11.94 -9.59 -9.65
N GLY A 207 -13.12 -9.97 -10.14
CA GLY A 207 -13.82 -9.21 -11.17
C GLY A 207 -14.45 -7.92 -10.64
N PRO A 208 -14.59 -6.86 -11.46
CA PRO A 208 -15.01 -5.53 -10.99
C PRO A 208 -16.40 -5.50 -10.35
N LYS A 209 -17.31 -6.42 -10.71
CA LYS A 209 -18.65 -6.52 -10.12
C LYS A 209 -18.66 -6.96 -8.64
N HIS A 210 -17.53 -7.46 -8.14
CA HIS A 210 -17.37 -7.83 -6.74
C HIS A 210 -16.78 -6.69 -5.90
N VAL A 211 -16.40 -5.56 -6.49
CA VAL A 211 -15.89 -4.41 -5.73
C VAL A 211 -17.06 -3.60 -5.18
N GLY A 212 -17.10 -3.39 -3.87
CA GLY A 212 -18.13 -2.52 -3.25
C GLY A 212 -17.59 -1.20 -2.75
N GLU A 213 -16.38 -1.19 -2.22
CA GLU A 213 -15.77 0.01 -1.68
C GLU A 213 -14.34 0.12 -2.21
N VAL A 214 -13.96 1.33 -2.64
CA VAL A 214 -12.59 1.68 -3.01
C VAL A 214 -12.17 2.85 -2.14
N ILE A 215 -11.19 2.62 -1.27
CA ILE A 215 -10.64 3.62 -0.36
C ILE A 215 -9.29 4.08 -0.88
N VAL A 216 -9.21 5.35 -1.26
CA VAL A 216 -7.93 5.99 -1.60
C VAL A 216 -7.32 6.58 -0.33
N VAL A 217 -6.11 6.13 0.00
CA VAL A 217 -5.38 6.61 1.16
C VAL A 217 -4.47 7.76 0.74
N PHE A 218 -4.68 8.92 1.34
CA PHE A 218 -3.83 10.10 1.23
C PHE A 218 -3.05 10.32 2.52
N LYS A 219 -1.90 10.96 2.37
CA LYS A 219 -1.19 11.60 3.49
C LYS A 219 -1.56 13.08 3.49
N SER A 220 -1.61 13.72 4.65
CA SER A 220 -1.90 15.15 4.84
C SER A 220 -0.93 16.11 4.10
N TYR A 221 0.15 15.58 3.54
CA TYR A 221 1.08 16.22 2.63
C TYR A 221 1.63 15.17 1.65
N VAL A 222 2.16 15.62 0.51
CA VAL A 222 2.66 14.71 -0.53
C VAL A 222 4.11 14.38 -0.25
N THR A 223 4.49 13.10 -0.37
CA THR A 223 5.91 12.70 -0.38
C THR A 223 6.25 11.86 -1.59
N ARG A 224 7.52 11.93 -2.00
CA ARG A 224 8.06 11.14 -3.11
C ARG A 224 9.43 10.57 -2.74
N VAL A 225 9.65 9.29 -3.05
CA VAL A 225 10.97 8.64 -2.98
C VAL A 225 11.54 8.51 -4.39
N GLY A 226 12.83 8.78 -4.53
CA GLY A 226 13.52 8.71 -5.83
C GLY A 226 13.34 9.95 -6.67
N ASN A 227 13.69 9.83 -7.95
CA ASN A 227 13.72 10.95 -8.88
C ASN A 227 12.33 11.23 -9.47
N GLY A 228 12.25 12.24 -10.33
CA GLY A 228 11.06 12.68 -11.04
C GLY A 228 10.38 13.91 -10.42
N PRO A 229 9.39 14.50 -11.09
CA PRO A 229 8.84 15.80 -10.70
C PRO A 229 8.01 15.74 -9.41
N LEU A 230 8.10 16.76 -8.56
CA LEU A 230 7.20 16.98 -7.43
C LEU A 230 6.83 18.47 -7.41
N ARG A 231 5.59 18.78 -7.75
CA ARG A 231 5.09 20.16 -7.72
C ARG A 231 5.02 20.63 -6.27
N GLY A 232 5.50 21.85 -6.00
CA GLY A 232 5.48 22.42 -4.65
C GLY A 232 6.48 21.77 -3.69
N GLU A 233 7.52 21.10 -4.20
CA GLU A 233 8.59 20.54 -3.37
C GLU A 233 9.22 21.60 -2.47
N LEU A 234 9.29 21.29 -1.18
CA LEU A 234 9.87 22.14 -0.16
C LEU A 234 11.38 21.89 -0.04
N ASP A 235 12.11 22.95 0.30
CA ASP A 235 13.54 22.82 0.61
C ASP A 235 13.78 22.03 1.92
N PRO A 236 14.97 21.42 2.10
CA PRO A 236 15.26 20.63 3.30
C PRO A 236 15.10 21.40 4.63
N ALA A 237 15.38 22.70 4.66
CA ALA A 237 15.28 23.49 5.88
C ALA A 237 13.81 23.69 6.29
N GLU A 238 12.91 23.86 5.33
CA GLU A 238 11.47 23.90 5.59
C GLU A 238 10.93 22.53 6.04
N LEU A 239 11.43 21.43 5.47
CA LEU A 239 11.06 20.08 5.92
C LEU A 239 11.47 19.84 7.38
N GLU A 240 12.67 20.28 7.77
CA GLU A 240 13.14 20.21 9.16
C GLU A 240 12.27 21.05 10.09
N ARG A 241 11.95 22.30 9.70
CA ARG A 241 11.07 23.18 10.48
C ARG A 241 9.67 22.58 10.72
N ARG A 242 9.13 21.87 9.73
CA ARG A 242 7.81 21.21 9.82
C ARG A 242 7.84 19.83 10.48
N GLY A 243 9.02 19.25 10.69
CA GLY A 243 9.15 17.86 11.14
C GLY A 243 8.72 16.83 10.09
N TRP A 244 8.77 17.17 8.80
CA TRP A 244 8.34 16.30 7.68
C TRP A 244 9.49 15.49 7.06
N VAL A 245 10.64 15.45 7.73
CA VAL A 245 11.79 14.67 7.27
C VAL A 245 11.54 13.18 7.50
N GLU A 246 11.33 12.44 6.41
CA GLU A 246 11.02 11.01 6.45
C GLU A 246 11.99 10.17 5.63
N ARG A 247 12.10 8.87 5.96
CA ARG A 247 12.93 7.89 5.24
C ARG A 247 12.12 6.71 4.75
N GLY A 248 12.39 6.28 3.52
CA GLY A 248 11.73 5.14 2.90
C GLY A 248 11.98 3.82 3.64
N THR A 249 10.94 3.03 3.87
CA THR A 249 11.01 1.76 4.62
C THR A 249 11.97 0.74 4.00
N VAL A 250 12.03 0.66 2.66
CA VAL A 250 12.84 -0.34 1.94
C VAL A 250 14.27 0.13 1.71
N THR A 251 14.47 1.39 1.28
CA THR A 251 15.79 1.87 0.84
C THR A 251 16.50 2.78 1.85
N GLY A 252 15.81 3.28 2.88
CA GLY A 252 16.35 4.26 3.82
C GLY A 252 16.57 5.67 3.24
N ARG A 253 16.31 5.88 1.95
CA ARG A 253 16.44 7.16 1.26
C ARG A 253 15.49 8.20 1.85
N LEU A 254 15.96 9.45 1.92
CA LEU A 254 15.13 10.58 2.32
C LEU A 254 13.99 10.78 1.33
N ARG A 255 12.83 11.15 1.86
CA ARG A 255 11.64 11.52 1.10
C ARG A 255 11.67 13.01 0.83
N ARG A 256 11.38 13.37 -0.41
CA ARG A 256 11.01 14.73 -0.79
C ARG A 256 9.56 14.96 -0.39
N ALA A 257 9.21 16.17 0.02
CA ALA A 257 7.82 16.46 0.40
C ALA A 257 7.33 17.80 -0.16
N ALA A 258 6.02 17.89 -0.32
CA ALA A 258 5.28 19.05 -0.78
C ALA A 258 3.97 19.16 0.02
N PRO A 259 3.35 20.35 0.10
CA PRO A 259 1.99 20.49 0.64
C PRO A 259 0.99 19.56 -0.05
N PHE A 260 -0.18 19.36 0.57
CA PHE A 260 -1.27 18.58 -0.02
C PHE A 260 -1.65 19.13 -1.41
N ASP A 261 -1.82 18.24 -2.39
CA ASP A 261 -2.13 18.61 -3.77
C ASP A 261 -3.54 18.11 -4.13
N PHE A 262 -4.51 19.03 -4.13
CA PHE A 262 -5.91 18.73 -4.44
C PHE A 262 -6.13 18.32 -5.90
N GLU A 263 -5.33 18.81 -6.85
CA GLU A 263 -5.45 18.41 -8.25
C GLU A 263 -5.04 16.94 -8.43
N LEU A 264 -3.94 16.54 -7.80
CA LEU A 264 -3.51 15.15 -7.74
C LEU A 264 -4.53 14.27 -6.99
N ALA A 265 -5.06 14.74 -5.86
CA ALA A 265 -6.06 13.99 -5.09
C ALA A 265 -7.34 13.72 -5.90
N LYS A 266 -7.91 14.73 -6.56
CA LYS A 266 -9.07 14.59 -7.45
C LYS A 266 -8.81 13.60 -8.57
N ARG A 267 -7.62 13.67 -9.20
CA ARG A 267 -7.24 12.73 -10.26
C ARG A 267 -7.10 11.30 -9.74
N ALA A 268 -6.55 11.11 -8.55
CA ALA A 268 -6.43 9.79 -7.93
C ALA A 268 -7.79 9.19 -7.60
N VAL A 269 -8.71 9.98 -7.03
CA VAL A 269 -10.11 9.57 -6.80
C VAL A 269 -10.77 9.11 -8.10
N LYS A 270 -10.65 9.91 -9.16
CA LYS A 270 -11.24 9.59 -10.47
C LYS A 270 -10.67 8.31 -11.09
N LEU A 271 -9.34 8.15 -11.08
CA LEU A 271 -8.68 6.99 -11.69
C LEU A 271 -9.02 5.68 -10.98
N ASN A 272 -9.20 5.72 -9.66
CA ASN A 272 -9.49 4.54 -8.88
C ASN A 272 -10.98 4.24 -8.73
N GLY A 273 -11.86 5.18 -9.12
CA GLY A 273 -13.29 5.07 -8.84
C GLY A 273 -13.54 5.03 -7.33
N ALA A 274 -12.86 5.90 -6.58
CA ALA A 274 -12.95 5.91 -5.13
C ALA A 274 -14.40 6.14 -4.67
N THR A 275 -14.80 5.40 -3.64
CA THR A 275 -16.09 5.60 -2.96
C THR A 275 -15.90 6.34 -1.64
N ALA A 276 -14.69 6.29 -1.08
CA ALA A 276 -14.29 7.02 0.10
C ALA A 276 -12.76 7.24 0.09
N CYS A 277 -12.28 8.06 1.01
CA CYS A 277 -10.86 8.30 1.24
C CYS A 277 -10.46 8.05 2.70
N ALA A 278 -9.16 7.92 2.92
CA ALA A 278 -8.56 7.97 4.25
C ALA A 278 -7.42 9.00 4.25
N ILE A 279 -7.25 9.74 5.34
CA ILE A 279 -6.17 10.71 5.51
C ILE A 279 -5.25 10.22 6.62
N THR A 280 -3.95 10.20 6.39
CA THR A 280 -2.95 9.85 7.41
C THR A 280 -2.02 11.00 7.72
N LYS A 281 -1.30 10.89 8.84
CA LYS A 281 -0.32 11.88 9.33
C LYS A 281 -0.95 13.27 9.52
N ILE A 282 -2.23 13.34 9.90
CA ILE A 282 -2.86 14.65 10.18
C ILE A 282 -2.16 15.33 11.35
N ASP A 283 -1.62 14.56 12.29
CA ASP A 283 -0.81 14.99 13.44
C ASP A 283 0.51 15.66 13.04
N ALA A 284 1.05 15.38 11.85
CA ALA A 284 2.25 16.05 11.35
C ALA A 284 1.97 17.47 10.82
N VAL A 285 0.71 17.79 10.51
CA VAL A 285 0.27 19.12 10.07
C VAL A 285 -0.41 19.87 11.20
N TYR A 286 -1.17 19.15 12.03
CA TYR A 286 -1.92 19.63 13.17
C TYR A 286 -1.49 18.86 14.42
N PRO A 287 -0.41 19.28 15.12
CA PRO A 287 0.16 18.54 16.25
C PRO A 287 -0.82 18.20 17.37
N ASP A 288 -1.81 19.06 17.62
CA ASP A 288 -2.86 18.84 18.63
C ASP A 288 -3.83 17.70 18.27
N ALA A 289 -3.81 17.21 17.02
CA ALA A 289 -4.56 16.02 16.64
C ALA A 289 -3.88 14.72 17.11
N LYS A 290 -2.64 14.77 17.61
CA LYS A 290 -1.85 13.57 17.92
C LYS A 290 -2.55 12.67 18.95
N GLY A 291 -2.77 11.40 18.58
CA GLY A 291 -3.39 10.39 19.44
C GLY A 291 -4.90 10.55 19.64
N VAL A 292 -5.55 11.51 18.96
CA VAL A 292 -7.00 11.67 19.02
C VAL A 292 -7.69 10.48 18.33
N ARG A 293 -8.70 9.90 18.99
CA ARG A 293 -9.43 8.70 18.51
C ARG A 293 -10.93 8.93 18.29
N GLU A 294 -11.40 10.14 18.53
CA GLU A 294 -12.80 10.54 18.36
C GLU A 294 -12.88 11.83 17.55
N TYR A 295 -13.75 11.87 16.55
CA TYR A 295 -13.87 13.03 15.64
C TYR A 295 -14.19 14.32 16.39
N SER A 296 -15.07 14.25 17.40
CA SER A 296 -15.46 15.39 18.23
C SER A 296 -14.26 16.08 18.90
N LYS A 297 -13.20 15.33 19.21
CA LYS A 297 -11.98 15.80 19.89
C LYS A 297 -10.89 16.30 18.93
N LEU A 298 -11.08 16.23 17.62
CA LEU A 298 -10.12 16.78 16.66
C LEU A 298 -10.09 18.32 16.74
N PRO A 299 -8.91 18.94 16.56
CA PRO A 299 -8.79 20.39 16.45
C PRO A 299 -9.65 20.97 15.32
N ALA A 300 -10.14 22.19 15.48
CA ALA A 300 -11.02 22.84 14.50
C ALA A 300 -10.37 22.94 13.11
N ASP A 301 -9.09 23.30 13.04
CA ASP A 301 -8.38 23.41 11.77
C ASP A 301 -8.17 22.05 11.08
N ALA A 302 -7.98 20.99 11.86
CA ALA A 302 -7.90 19.63 11.32
C ALA A 302 -9.25 19.16 10.74
N LYS A 303 -10.36 19.47 11.41
CA LYS A 303 -11.71 19.21 10.90
C LYS A 303 -11.98 19.96 9.60
N LYS A 304 -11.64 21.26 9.57
CA LYS A 304 -11.77 22.10 8.37
C LYS A 304 -10.97 21.55 7.18
N PHE A 305 -9.76 21.04 7.42
CA PHE A 305 -8.97 20.39 6.37
C PHE A 305 -9.63 19.11 5.86
N ILE A 306 -10.20 18.28 6.74
CA ILE A 306 -10.93 17.08 6.33
C ILE A 306 -12.13 17.46 5.46
N GLU A 307 -12.93 18.43 5.90
CA GLU A 307 -14.09 18.95 5.14
C GLU A 307 -13.67 19.51 3.78
N GLU A 308 -12.56 20.26 3.72
CA GLU A 308 -12.01 20.77 2.46
C GLU A 308 -11.61 19.63 1.53
N VAL A 309 -10.96 18.57 2.05
CA VAL A 309 -10.65 17.38 1.25
C VAL A 309 -11.91 16.73 0.70
N GLU A 310 -12.94 16.51 1.52
CA GLU A 310 -14.22 15.92 1.08
C GLU A 310 -14.88 16.74 -0.03
N VAL A 311 -14.94 18.07 0.15
CA VAL A 311 -15.52 19.00 -0.84
C VAL A 311 -14.73 18.97 -2.15
N GLU A 312 -13.41 19.07 -2.06
CA GLU A 312 -12.56 19.18 -3.25
C GLU A 312 -12.49 17.87 -4.03
N VAL A 313 -12.39 16.73 -3.35
CA VAL A 313 -12.26 15.41 -4.00
C VAL A 313 -13.59 14.75 -4.34
N GLY A 314 -14.68 15.16 -3.70
CA GLY A 314 -16.04 14.73 -4.01
C GLY A 314 -16.44 13.35 -3.46
N VAL A 315 -15.70 12.83 -2.48
CA VAL A 315 -16.01 11.57 -1.77
C VAL A 315 -15.71 11.73 -0.27
N PRO A 316 -16.44 11.03 0.62
CA PRO A 316 -16.26 11.19 2.06
C PRO A 316 -14.91 10.65 2.55
N VAL A 317 -14.42 11.21 3.65
CA VAL A 317 -13.24 10.72 4.37
C VAL A 317 -13.73 9.80 5.49
N LYS A 318 -13.41 8.51 5.42
CA LYS A 318 -13.88 7.48 6.36
C LYS A 318 -12.93 7.28 7.55
N TYR A 319 -11.63 7.42 7.31
CA TYR A 319 -10.60 7.18 8.33
C TYR A 319 -9.58 8.31 8.36
N VAL A 320 -9.22 8.75 9.58
CA VAL A 320 -8.20 9.79 9.80
C VAL A 320 -7.16 9.27 10.78
N GLY A 321 -5.94 9.02 10.30
CA GLY A 321 -4.80 8.63 11.11
C GLY A 321 -4.15 9.82 11.80
N THR A 322 -4.14 9.79 13.13
CA THR A 322 -3.71 10.84 14.06
C THR A 322 -2.41 10.51 14.80
N GLY A 323 -1.63 9.56 14.31
CA GLY A 323 -0.40 9.11 14.99
C GLY A 323 0.23 7.91 14.29
N GLU A 324 1.12 7.21 14.96
CA GLU A 324 1.80 6.03 14.38
C GLU A 324 1.13 4.71 14.77
N GLU A 325 0.60 4.60 15.99
CA GLU A 325 -0.12 3.42 16.45
C GLU A 325 -1.38 3.17 15.60
N VAL A 326 -1.70 1.89 15.38
CA VAL A 326 -2.88 1.47 14.60
C VAL A 326 -4.17 2.11 15.13
N PHE A 327 -4.34 2.19 16.45
CA PHE A 327 -5.53 2.76 17.08
C PHE A 327 -5.52 4.29 17.19
N ASP A 328 -4.44 4.96 16.81
CA ASP A 328 -4.43 6.42 16.64
C ASP A 328 -5.09 6.75 15.29
N THR A 329 -6.36 6.35 15.16
CA THR A 329 -7.17 6.47 13.97
C THR A 329 -8.58 6.81 14.41
N VAL A 330 -9.16 7.84 13.80
CA VAL A 330 -10.55 8.24 13.95
C VAL A 330 -11.35 7.65 12.80
N THR A 331 -12.50 7.04 13.11
CA THR A 331 -13.51 6.68 12.11
C THR A 331 -14.54 7.80 12.05
N LEU A 332 -14.90 8.22 10.83
CA LEU A 332 -15.96 9.19 10.59
C LEU A 332 -17.22 8.44 10.16
N GLU A 333 -18.38 8.87 10.63
CA GLU A 333 -19.66 8.35 10.17
C GLU A 333 -19.92 8.94 8.77
N CYS A 334 -20.04 8.06 7.76
CA CYS A 334 -20.31 8.42 6.37
C CYS A 334 -21.73 7.98 5.96
#